data_AF-A0A960NS00-F1
#
_entry.id   AF-A0A960NS00-F1
#
_cell.length_a   1.000
_cell.length_b   1.000
_cell.length_c   1.000
_cell.angle_alpha   90.00
_cell.angle_beta   90.00
_cell.angle_gamma   90.00
#
_symmetry.space_group_name_H-M   'P 1'
#
loop_
_entity.id
_entity.type
_entity.pdbx_description
1 polymer ?
#
loop_
_entity_poly.entity_id
_entity_poly.type
_entity_poly.pdbx_seq_one_letter_code
_entity_poly.pdbx_strand_id
1 'polypeptide(L)'
;PELRAILARLAPHTRLLVIGPATASFAPDIVISISAEAELTAYHALQAGTEIASLISRITAKTRHDEAAILAARSRGESLTEEIEPELTDETAPDADSPPVDLALQRAVQIHRAWLILGSKQP
;
A
#
# COMPACT_ATOMS: atom_id res chain seq x y z
N PRO A 1 -24.17 -6.04 0.94
CA PRO A 1 -24.41 -7.42 1.47
C PRO A 1 -24.47 -8.44 0.32
N GLU A 2 -25.20 -8.14 -0.76
CA GLU A 2 -25.34 -9.05 -1.91
C GLU A 2 -24.02 -9.30 -2.66
N LEU A 3 -23.21 -8.26 -2.88
CA LEU A 3 -21.88 -8.40 -3.51
C LEU A 3 -20.99 -9.40 -2.76
N ARG A 4 -21.04 -9.42 -1.42
CA ARG A 4 -20.25 -10.35 -0.60
C ARG A 4 -20.69 -11.80 -0.79
N ALA A 5 -22.00 -12.04 -0.87
CA ALA A 5 -22.55 -13.36 -1.14
C ALA A 5 -22.17 -13.87 -2.55
N ILE A 6 -22.12 -12.96 -3.53
CA ILE A 6 -21.66 -13.26 -4.89
C ILE A 6 -20.17 -13.60 -4.89
N LEU A 7 -19.33 -12.80 -4.25
CA LEU A 7 -17.88 -13.03 -4.17
C LEU A 7 -17.54 -14.35 -3.46
N ALA A 8 -18.17 -14.62 -2.31
CA ALA A 8 -17.99 -15.88 -1.59
C ALA A 8 -18.39 -17.11 -2.42
N ARG A 9 -19.39 -16.97 -3.30
CA ARG A 9 -19.84 -18.03 -4.22
C ARG A 9 -18.88 -18.24 -5.40
N LEU A 10 -18.17 -17.21 -5.84
CA LEU A 10 -17.24 -17.27 -6.98
C LEU A 10 -15.84 -17.75 -6.60
N ALA A 11 -15.43 -17.57 -5.34
CA ALA A 11 -14.09 -17.91 -4.82
C ALA A 11 -13.52 -19.29 -5.21
N PRO A 12 -14.29 -20.39 -5.29
CA PRO A 12 -13.71 -21.69 -5.65
C PRO A 12 -13.38 -21.88 -7.15
N HIS A 13 -13.85 -21.00 -8.06
CA HIS A 13 -13.85 -21.28 -9.51
C HIS A 13 -13.40 -20.14 -10.41
N THR A 14 -12.94 -19.01 -9.88
CA THR A 14 -12.63 -17.83 -10.69
C THR A 14 -11.17 -17.42 -10.59
N ARG A 15 -10.60 -17.01 -11.74
CA ARG A 15 -9.36 -16.22 -11.85
C ARG A 15 -9.57 -14.78 -11.35
N LEU A 16 -10.33 -14.63 -10.27
CA LEU A 16 -10.72 -13.37 -9.66
C LEU A 16 -9.95 -13.24 -8.36
N LEU A 17 -9.36 -12.07 -8.16
CA LEU A 17 -8.60 -11.73 -6.97
C LEU A 17 -9.29 -10.56 -6.30
N VAL A 18 -9.61 -10.71 -5.01
CA VAL A 18 -10.19 -9.66 -4.19
C VAL A 18 -9.12 -9.02 -3.32
N ILE A 19 -9.01 -7.69 -3.39
CA ILE A 19 -8.10 -6.88 -2.59
C ILE A 19 -8.97 -5.96 -1.74
N GLY A 20 -8.69 -5.85 -0.45
CA GLY A 20 -9.42 -4.94 0.43
C GLY A 20 -9.12 -5.12 1.90
N PRO A 21 -9.75 -4.34 2.78
CA PRO A 21 -9.64 -4.54 4.23
C PRO A 21 -10.35 -5.83 4.67
N ALA A 22 -9.76 -6.52 5.64
CA ALA A 22 -10.42 -7.63 6.30
C ALA A 22 -11.55 -7.12 7.21
N THR A 23 -12.67 -7.83 7.22
CA THR A 23 -13.79 -7.56 8.14
C THR A 23 -14.17 -8.86 8.85
N ALA A 24 -14.91 -8.76 9.96
CA ALA A 24 -15.35 -9.93 10.73
C ALA A 24 -16.16 -10.96 9.91
N SER A 25 -16.73 -10.56 8.76
CA SER A 25 -17.60 -11.40 7.92
C SER A 25 -17.00 -11.73 6.55
N PHE A 26 -15.83 -11.21 6.22
CA PHE A 26 -15.22 -11.38 4.90
C PHE A 26 -13.71 -11.15 4.96
N ALA A 27 -12.95 -12.13 4.46
CA ALA A 27 -11.51 -12.04 4.27
C ALA A 27 -11.21 -12.01 2.76
N PRO A 28 -10.66 -10.90 2.22
CA PRO A 28 -10.21 -10.84 0.83
C PRO A 28 -8.94 -11.69 0.62
N ASP A 29 -8.63 -12.02 -0.65
CA ASP A 29 -7.42 -12.78 -1.00
C ASP A 29 -6.14 -12.01 -0.63
N ILE A 30 -6.18 -10.69 -0.78
CA ILE A 30 -5.12 -9.79 -0.33
C ILE A 30 -5.72 -8.77 0.64
N VAL A 31 -5.38 -8.95 1.90
CA VAL A 31 -5.74 -8.04 2.97
C VAL A 31 -4.84 -6.81 2.93
N ILE A 32 -5.45 -5.62 2.95
CA ILE A 32 -4.77 -4.34 3.09
C ILE A 32 -5.20 -3.64 4.38
N SER A 33 -4.23 -3.05 5.09
CA SER A 33 -4.47 -2.26 6.29
C SER A 33 -4.87 -0.84 5.89
N ILE A 34 -6.14 -0.63 5.57
CA ILE A 34 -6.74 0.67 5.25
C ILE A 34 -8.07 0.83 5.97
N SER A 35 -8.40 2.04 6.41
CA SER A 35 -9.74 2.33 6.92
C SER A 35 -10.73 2.50 5.76
N ALA A 36 -11.99 2.17 6.00
CA ALA A 36 -13.04 2.37 4.99
C ALA A 36 -13.19 3.84 4.56
N GLU A 37 -12.92 4.78 5.47
CA GLU A 37 -12.96 6.22 5.20
C GLU A 37 -11.80 6.68 4.30
N ALA A 38 -10.59 6.16 4.53
CA ALA A 38 -9.44 6.45 3.68
C ALA A 38 -9.62 5.87 2.26
N GLU A 39 -10.18 4.65 2.16
CA GLU A 39 -10.54 4.03 0.88
C GLU A 39 -11.58 4.87 0.12
N LEU A 40 -12.62 5.33 0.80
CA LEU A 40 -13.66 6.18 0.20
C LEU A 40 -13.09 7.53 -0.26
N THR A 41 -12.22 8.14 0.53
CA THR A 41 -11.56 9.41 0.18
C THR A 41 -10.69 9.26 -1.07
N ALA A 42 -9.90 8.19 -1.16
CA ALA A 42 -9.07 7.91 -2.32
C ALA A 42 -9.92 7.64 -3.58
N TYR A 43 -11.04 6.93 -3.43
CA TYR A 43 -12.00 6.70 -4.50
C TYR A 43 -12.62 8.01 -5.02
N HIS A 44 -13.01 8.92 -4.11
CA HIS A 44 -13.53 10.22 -4.50
C HIS A 44 -12.49 11.10 -5.19
N ALA A 45 -11.24 11.06 -4.73
CA ALA A 45 -10.13 11.75 -5.40
C ALA A 45 -9.93 11.24 -6.84
N LEU A 46 -9.99 9.92 -7.05
CA LEU A 46 -9.95 9.33 -8.40
C LEU A 46 -11.11 9.83 -9.27
N GLN A 47 -12.34 9.84 -8.74
CA GLN A 47 -13.50 10.36 -9.47
C GLN A 47 -13.38 11.86 -9.78
N ALA A 48 -12.77 12.64 -8.90
CA ALA A 48 -12.52 14.06 -9.08
C ALA A 48 -11.40 14.36 -10.10
N GLY A 49 -10.75 13.34 -10.66
CA GLY A 49 -9.73 13.48 -11.69
C GLY A 49 -8.30 13.55 -11.16
N THR A 50 -8.04 13.18 -9.90
CA THR A 50 -6.67 13.02 -9.41
C THR A 50 -5.94 11.97 -10.24
N GLU A 51 -4.70 12.28 -10.64
CA GLU A 51 -3.91 11.36 -11.46
C GLU A 51 -3.64 10.04 -10.74
N ILE A 52 -3.81 8.92 -11.44
CA ILE A 52 -3.58 7.57 -10.90
C ILE A 52 -2.16 7.44 -10.32
N ALA A 53 -1.16 8.03 -10.98
CA ALA A 53 0.24 8.00 -10.53
C ALA A 53 0.39 8.60 -9.13
N SER A 54 -0.39 9.62 -8.82
CA SER A 54 -0.41 10.31 -7.52
C SER A 54 -1.05 9.43 -6.43
N LEU A 55 -2.16 8.76 -6.76
CA LEU A 55 -2.88 7.89 -5.84
C LEU A 55 -2.13 6.60 -5.48
N ILE A 56 -1.22 6.13 -6.34
CA ILE A 56 -0.46 4.88 -6.10
C ILE A 56 0.95 5.11 -5.55
N SER A 57 1.42 6.37 -5.53
CA SER A 57 2.77 6.71 -5.10
C SER A 57 2.76 7.21 -3.67
N ARG A 58 3.33 6.43 -2.75
CA ARG A 58 3.61 6.93 -1.39
C ARG A 58 4.89 7.75 -1.47
N ILE A 59 4.78 9.08 -1.40
CA ILE A 59 5.96 9.94 -1.26
C ILE A 59 6.52 9.69 0.13
N THR A 60 7.50 8.78 0.22
CA THR A 60 8.25 8.60 1.46
C THR A 60 9.41 9.57 1.39
N ALA A 61 9.34 10.66 2.16
CA ALA A 61 10.45 11.57 2.32
C ALA A 61 11.58 10.84 3.04
N LYS A 62 12.44 10.14 2.29
CA LYS A 62 13.59 9.47 2.87
C LYS A 62 14.55 10.55 3.39
N THR A 63 14.73 10.60 4.70
CA THR A 63 15.78 11.40 5.33
C THR A 63 17.12 10.98 4.75
N ARG A 64 17.81 11.92 4.10
CA ARG A 64 19.14 11.69 3.55
C ARG A 64 20.14 11.73 4.69
N HIS A 65 20.45 10.57 5.26
CA HIS A 65 21.64 10.45 6.09
C HIS A 65 22.85 10.45 5.17
N ASP A 66 23.58 11.57 5.13
CA ASP A 66 24.88 11.58 4.48
C ASP A 66 25.86 10.74 5.29
N GLU A 67 26.84 10.13 4.62
CA GLU A 67 27.79 9.23 5.27
C GLU A 67 28.65 9.94 6.33
N ALA A 68 28.90 11.24 6.19
CA ALA A 68 29.58 12.07 7.18
C ALA A 68 28.72 12.31 8.45
N ALA A 69 27.40 12.42 8.31
CA ALA A 69 26.47 12.51 9.43
C ALA A 69 26.42 11.21 10.23
N ILE A 70 26.49 10.05 9.55
CA ILE A 70 26.58 8.73 10.19
C ILE A 70 27.91 8.58 10.95
N LEU A 71 29.02 9.03 10.35
CA LEU A 71 30.34 9.01 10.99
C LEU A 71 30.42 9.96 12.20
N ALA A 72 29.77 11.13 12.12
CA ALA A 72 29.70 12.09 13.22
C ALA A 72 28.82 11.60 14.39
N ALA A 73 27.71 10.91 14.12
CA ALA A 73 26.90 10.28 15.15
C ALA A 73 27.68 9.16 15.87
N ARG A 74 28.42 8.35 15.10
CA ARG A 74 29.26 7.27 15.65
C ARG A 74 30.41 7.79 16.52
N SER A 75 31.02 8.92 16.17
CA SER A 75 32.12 9.51 16.97
C SER A 75 31.64 10.14 18.28
N ARG A 76 30.36 10.53 18.38
CA ARG A 76 29.69 10.95 19.63
C ARG A 76 29.21 9.78 20.50
N GLY A 77 29.35 8.54 20.03
CA GLY A 77 28.88 7.35 20.75
C GLY A 77 27.36 7.13 20.68
N GLU A 78 26.67 7.83 19.78
CA GLU A 78 25.24 7.65 19.54
C GLU A 78 25.02 6.36 18.72
N SER A 79 24.34 5.37 19.31
CA SER A 79 23.98 4.15 18.60
C SER A 79 22.75 4.42 17.72
N LEU A 80 22.92 4.48 16.40
CA LEU A 80 21.83 4.52 15.43
C LEU A 80 21.20 3.13 15.22
N THR A 81 21.03 2.38 16.31
CA THR A 81 20.31 1.10 16.27
C THR A 81 18.84 1.42 16.44
N GLU A 82 18.23 1.92 15.37
CA GLU A 82 16.81 1.62 15.17
C GLU A 82 16.77 0.13 14.87
N GLU A 83 16.32 -0.65 15.86
CA GLU A 83 15.89 -2.02 15.64
C GLU A 83 14.96 -2.02 14.43
N ILE A 84 15.37 -2.71 13.37
CA ILE A 84 14.49 -3.03 12.25
C ILE A 84 13.52 -4.10 12.76
N GLU A 85 12.64 -3.74 13.69
CA GLU A 85 11.33 -4.35 13.73
C GLU A 85 10.59 -3.91 12.47
N PRO A 86 9.83 -4.79 11.80
CA PRO A 86 8.91 -4.35 10.76
C PRO A 86 7.75 -3.62 11.45
N GLU A 87 8.02 -2.43 11.98
CA GLU A 87 7.00 -1.51 12.44
C GLU A 87 6.24 -1.04 11.20
N LEU A 88 5.15 -1.76 10.93
CA LEU A 88 4.03 -1.29 10.13
C LEU A 88 3.20 -0.28 10.97
N THR A 89 3.86 0.62 11.70
CA THR A 89 3.22 1.71 12.41
C THR A 89 3.30 2.96 11.54
N ASP A 90 2.13 3.35 11.05
CA ASP A 90 1.85 4.66 10.47
C ASP A 90 2.29 5.76 11.44
N GLU A 91 3.42 6.41 11.21
CA GLU A 91 3.70 7.70 11.84
C GLU A 91 4.66 8.56 11.00
N THR A 92 4.20 8.89 9.80
CA THR A 92 4.42 10.24 9.29
C THR A 92 3.05 10.71 8.87
N ALA A 93 2.46 11.62 9.66
CA ALA A 93 1.23 12.28 9.26
C ALA A 93 1.46 12.80 7.83
N PRO A 94 0.66 12.38 6.84
CA PRO A 94 0.78 12.96 5.52
C PRO A 94 0.60 14.47 5.67
N ASP A 95 1.47 15.26 5.03
CA ASP A 95 1.20 16.69 4.85
C ASP A 95 -0.25 16.81 4.37
N ALA A 96 -1.03 17.72 4.96
CA ALA A 96 -2.47 17.84 4.66
C ALA A 96 -2.76 18.09 3.17
N ASP A 97 -1.73 18.52 2.41
CA ASP A 97 -1.78 18.76 0.97
C ASP A 97 -1.37 17.56 0.11
N SER A 98 -0.95 16.44 0.71
CA SER A 98 -0.61 15.23 -0.03
C SER A 98 -1.87 14.52 -0.51
N PRO A 99 -1.94 14.11 -1.78
CA PRO A 99 -3.09 13.39 -2.31
C PRO A 99 -3.27 12.06 -1.57
N PRO A 100 -4.52 11.61 -1.38
CA PRO A 100 -4.80 10.36 -0.69
C PRO A 100 -4.22 9.18 -1.46
N VAL A 101 -3.70 8.19 -0.73
CA VAL A 101 -3.14 6.97 -1.34
C VAL A 101 -4.21 5.89 -1.41
N ASP A 102 -4.43 5.37 -2.62
CA ASP A 102 -5.29 4.21 -2.86
C ASP A 102 -4.46 2.92 -2.77
N LEU A 103 -4.44 2.31 -1.58
CA LEU A 103 -3.71 1.07 -1.34
C LEU A 103 -4.25 -0.12 -2.15
N ALA A 104 -5.56 -0.17 -2.42
CA ALA A 104 -6.15 -1.25 -3.20
C ALA A 104 -5.71 -1.16 -4.66
N LEU A 105 -5.79 0.04 -5.25
CA LEU A 105 -5.33 0.32 -6.60
C LEU A 105 -3.82 0.12 -6.74
N GLN A 106 -3.04 0.56 -5.74
CA GLN A 106 -1.59 0.35 -5.71
C GLN A 106 -1.23 -1.14 -5.79
N ARG A 107 -1.89 -1.99 -4.98
CA ARG A 107 -1.68 -3.44 -5.00
C ARG A 107 -2.12 -4.06 -6.32
N ALA A 108 -3.27 -3.66 -6.87
CA ALA A 108 -3.74 -4.14 -8.16
C ALA A 108 -2.72 -3.85 -9.29
N VAL A 109 -2.18 -2.64 -9.34
CA VAL A 109 -1.15 -2.24 -10.32
C VAL A 109 0.13 -3.05 -10.15
N GLN A 110 0.58 -3.27 -8.91
CA GLN A 110 1.77 -4.07 -8.61
C GLN A 110 1.61 -5.52 -9.10
N ILE A 111 0.47 -6.13 -8.83
CA ILE A 111 0.17 -7.50 -9.24
C ILE A 111 0.08 -7.61 -10.76
N HIS A 112 -0.62 -6.68 -11.41
CA HIS A 112 -0.71 -6.64 -12.87
C HIS A 112 0.68 -6.56 -13.51
N ARG A 113 1.55 -5.68 -13.01
CA ARG A 113 2.94 -5.57 -13.50
C ARG A 113 3.74 -6.84 -13.26
N ALA A 114 3.63 -7.43 -12.07
CA ALA A 114 4.29 -8.69 -11.77
C ALA A 114 3.83 -9.82 -12.71
N TRP A 115 2.54 -9.90 -13.01
CA TRP A 115 1.99 -10.88 -13.95
C TRP A 115 2.47 -10.67 -15.38
N LEU A 116 2.60 -9.43 -15.85
CA LEU A 116 3.18 -9.17 -17.18
C LEU A 116 4.63 -9.67 -17.27
N ILE A 117 5.42 -9.47 -16.20
CA ILE A 117 6.82 -9.91 -16.14
C ILE A 117 6.92 -11.44 -16.07
N LEU A 118 6.05 -12.09 -15.29
CA LEU A 118 6.05 -13.55 -15.15
C LEU A 118 5.48 -14.25 -16.40
N GLY A 119 4.42 -13.70 -16.98
CA GLY A 119 3.77 -14.23 -18.19
C GLY A 119 4.61 -14.06 -19.45
N SER A 120 5.47 -13.03 -19.52
CA SER A 120 6.46 -12.86 -20.59
C SER A 120 7.66 -13.81 -20.48
N LYS A 121 7.76 -14.62 -19.42
CA LYS A 121 8.79 -15.65 -19.21
C LYS A 121 8.31 -17.09 -19.46
N GLN A 122 7.17 -17.31 -20.11
CA GLN A 122 6.86 -18.66 -20.60
C GLN A 122 7.75 -18.99 -21.82
N PRO A 123 8.52 -20.10 -21.81
CA PRO A 123 9.34 -20.54 -22.94
C PRO A 123 8.49 -20.95 -24.16
#